data_AF-A0A2S7U531-F1
#
_entry.id   AF-A0A2S7U531-F1
#
_cell.length_a   1.000
_cell.length_b   1.000
_cell.length_c   1.000
_cell.angle_alpha   90.00
_cell.angle_beta   90.00
_cell.angle_gamma   90.00
#
_symmetry.space_group_name_H-M   'P 1'
#
loop_
_entity.id
_entity.type
_entity.pdbx_description
1 polymer ?
#
loop_
_entity_poly.entity_id
_entity_poly.type
_entity_poly.pdbx_seq_one_letter_code
_entity_poly.pdbx_strand_id
1 'polypeptide(L)'
;MRGVPEDVVGEIGEGGGDLAEMRKMDMRKAMLSGLLRRHTSMGLDWISRELHMGVRSSVTRAEKILKQRILDEEDLRKLWGKLEMLQISS
;
A
#
# COMPACT_ATOMS: atom_id res chain seq x y z
N MET A 1 14.55 14.80 4.18
CA MET A 1 14.10 13.43 3.84
C MET A 1 14.22 12.60 5.10
N ARG A 2 13.12 12.29 5.78
CA ARG A 2 13.14 11.39 6.95
C ARG A 2 12.58 10.04 6.50
N GLY A 3 13.38 9.00 6.69
CA GLY A 3 13.00 7.62 6.40
C GLY A 3 11.88 7.15 7.31
N VAL A 4 11.07 6.24 6.80
CA VAL A 4 10.02 5.57 7.57
C VAL A 4 10.69 4.77 8.70
N PRO A 5 10.21 4.87 9.96
CA PRO A 5 10.79 4.13 11.08
C PRO A 5 10.78 2.62 10.85
N GLU A 6 11.91 1.94 11.08
CA GLU A 6 12.11 0.50 10.84
C GLU A 6 11.14 -0.38 11.65
N ASP A 7 10.63 0.14 12.76
CA ASP A 7 9.64 -0.49 13.65
C ASP A 7 8.23 -0.59 13.05
N VAL A 8 7.88 0.24 12.07
CA VAL A 8 6.60 0.12 11.33
C VAL A 8 6.64 -1.02 10.31
N VAL A 9 7.85 -1.41 9.87
CA VAL A 9 8.04 -2.49 8.89
C VAL A 9 7.80 -3.86 9.54
N GLY A 10 8.04 -4.00 10.85
CA GLY A 10 7.95 -5.27 11.57
C GLY A 10 6.54 -5.86 11.70
N GLU A 11 5.50 -5.04 11.86
CA GLU A 11 4.11 -5.54 11.98
C GLU A 11 3.40 -5.71 10.63
N ILE A 12 3.97 -5.20 9.53
CA ILE A 12 3.53 -5.48 8.14
C ILE A 12 4.33 -6.67 7.60
N GLY A 13 4.52 -7.67 8.45
CA GLY A 13 5.20 -8.93 8.16
C GLY A 13 6.72 -8.80 8.10
N GLU A 14 7.39 -9.60 8.91
CA GLU A 14 8.77 -10.08 8.75
C GLU A 14 8.97 -10.90 7.45
N GLY A 15 8.25 -10.56 6.39
CA GLY A 15 8.46 -10.99 5.01
C GLY A 15 8.79 -9.75 4.20
N GLY A 16 9.94 -9.14 4.51
CA GLY A 16 10.60 -8.11 3.71
C GLY A 16 11.07 -8.66 2.38
N GLY A 17 10.15 -9.20 1.59
CA GLY A 17 10.38 -9.51 0.19
C GLY A 17 10.46 -8.21 -0.58
N ASP A 18 11.41 -8.14 -1.51
CA ASP A 18 11.53 -7.02 -2.42
C ASP A 18 10.16 -6.77 -3.09
N LEU A 19 9.73 -5.50 -3.17
CA LEU A 19 8.52 -5.15 -3.90
C LEU A 19 8.57 -5.70 -5.33
N ALA A 20 9.75 -5.85 -5.93
CA ALA A 20 9.89 -6.50 -7.23
C ALA A 20 9.49 -7.99 -7.24
N GLU A 21 9.72 -8.71 -6.13
CA GLU A 21 9.42 -10.14 -5.99
C GLU A 21 7.97 -10.41 -5.60
N MET A 22 7.32 -9.43 -4.96
CA MET A 22 5.90 -9.53 -4.63
C MET A 22 5.04 -9.56 -5.89
N ARG A 23 3.94 -10.34 -5.81
CA ARG A 23 2.93 -10.40 -6.88
C ARG A 23 2.49 -8.99 -7.26
N LYS A 24 2.32 -8.76 -8.56
CA LYS A 24 1.87 -7.48 -9.13
C LYS A 24 0.60 -6.91 -8.45
N MET A 25 -0.31 -7.78 -8.04
CA MET A 25 -1.59 -7.41 -7.41
C MET A 25 -1.60 -7.74 -5.90
N ASP A 26 -0.43 -7.79 -5.26
CA ASP A 26 -0.30 -8.02 -3.82
C ASP A 26 -1.06 -6.95 -3.03
N MET A 27 -1.69 -7.35 -1.92
CA MET A 27 -2.51 -6.45 -1.11
C MET A 27 -1.68 -5.35 -0.47
N ARG A 28 -0.44 -5.65 -0.07
CA ARG A 28 0.47 -4.66 0.53
C ARG A 28 0.78 -3.54 -0.45
N LYS A 29 1.00 -3.87 -1.73
CA LYS A 29 1.16 -2.88 -2.81
C LYS A 29 -0.11 -2.04 -3.02
N ALA A 30 -1.29 -2.66 -2.94
CA ALA A 30 -2.55 -1.94 -3.04
C ALA A 30 -2.70 -0.91 -1.90
N MET A 31 -2.33 -1.30 -0.68
CA MET A 31 -2.36 -0.43 0.49
C MET A 31 -1.36 0.73 0.36
N LEU A 32 -0.12 0.44 -0.03
CA LEU A 32 0.90 1.45 -0.31
C LEU A 32 0.45 2.44 -1.40
N SER A 33 -0.13 1.95 -2.50
CA SER A 33 -0.71 2.79 -3.55
C SER A 33 -1.77 3.74 -2.99
N GLY A 34 -2.71 3.21 -2.20
CA GLY A 34 -3.77 4.00 -1.59
C GLY A 34 -3.24 5.11 -0.68
N LEU A 35 -2.20 4.83 0.11
CA LEU A 35 -1.54 5.83 0.96
C LEU A 35 -0.80 6.88 0.11
N LEU A 36 0.01 6.45 -0.84
CA LEU A 36 0.74 7.34 -1.75
C LEU A 36 -0.19 8.32 -2.46
N ARG A 37 -1.34 7.84 -2.95
CA ARG A 37 -2.32 8.70 -3.63
C ARG A 37 -3.05 9.69 -2.73
N ARG A 38 -3.21 9.37 -1.44
CA ARG A 38 -3.88 10.26 -0.48
C ARG A 38 -2.95 11.36 0.04
N HIS A 39 -1.66 11.04 0.17
CA HIS A 39 -0.71 11.92 0.85
C HIS A 39 0.34 12.54 -0.07
N THR A 40 0.36 12.15 -1.35
CA THR A 40 1.30 12.71 -2.34
C THR A 40 0.57 13.08 -3.64
N SER A 41 1.19 13.93 -4.45
CA SER A 41 0.72 14.29 -5.80
C SER A 41 1.22 13.33 -6.89
N MET A 42 1.80 12.18 -6.52
CA MET A 42 2.41 11.27 -7.49
C MET A 42 1.36 10.63 -8.40
N GLY A 43 1.65 10.62 -9.71
CA GLY A 43 0.78 10.03 -10.71
C GLY A 43 0.77 8.50 -10.70
N LEU A 44 -0.27 7.90 -11.27
CA LEU A 44 -0.43 6.44 -11.34
C LEU A 44 0.72 5.74 -12.10
N ASP A 45 1.31 6.40 -13.09
CA ASP A 45 2.46 5.86 -13.83
C ASP A 45 3.71 5.76 -12.95
N TRP A 46 3.93 6.74 -12.08
CA TRP A 46 5.01 6.70 -11.10
C TRP A 46 4.76 5.59 -10.07
N ILE A 47 3.56 5.56 -9.46
CA ILE A 47 3.20 4.53 -8.47
C ILE A 47 3.32 3.12 -9.05
N SER A 48 2.87 2.92 -10.29
CA SER A 48 2.99 1.63 -10.98
C SER A 48 4.42 1.17 -11.15
N ARG A 49 5.36 2.11 -11.33
CA ARG A 49 6.79 1.81 -11.50
C ARG A 49 7.41 1.44 -10.16
N GLU A 50 7.25 2.30 -9.16
CA GLU A 50 7.84 2.11 -7.82
C GLU A 50 7.31 0.86 -7.12
N LEU A 51 6.04 0.53 -7.33
CA LEU A 51 5.43 -0.67 -6.74
C LEU A 51 5.53 -1.90 -7.65
N HIS A 52 6.28 -1.85 -8.75
CA HIS A 52 6.44 -2.96 -9.69
C HIS A 52 5.11 -3.59 -10.12
N MET A 53 4.13 -2.74 -10.48
CA MET A 53 2.78 -3.17 -10.90
C MET A 53 2.61 -3.23 -12.43
N GLY A 54 3.64 -2.81 -13.17
CA GLY A 54 3.74 -2.90 -14.62
C GLY A 54 2.97 -1.84 -15.40
N VAL A 55 1.69 -1.60 -15.10
CA VAL A 55 0.89 -0.56 -15.80
C VAL A 55 -0.06 0.18 -14.84
N ARG A 56 -0.34 1.46 -15.14
CA ARG A 56 -1.24 2.32 -14.34
C ARG A 56 -2.63 1.73 -14.07
N SER A 57 -3.18 0.95 -15.01
CA SER A 57 -4.49 0.31 -14.83
C SER A 57 -4.48 -0.82 -13.79
N SER A 58 -3.30 -1.32 -13.43
CA SER A 58 -3.14 -2.32 -12.37
C SER A 58 -3.20 -1.68 -11.00
N VAL A 59 -2.68 -0.45 -10.88
CA VAL A 59 -2.80 0.38 -9.67
C VAL A 59 -4.27 0.61 -9.34
N THR A 60 -5.04 1.12 -10.31
CA THR A 60 -6.47 1.39 -10.10
C THR A 60 -7.28 0.11 -9.80
N ARG A 61 -6.95 -1.01 -10.46
CA ARG A 61 -7.57 -2.30 -10.18
C ARG A 61 -7.24 -2.80 -8.78
N ALA A 62 -5.99 -2.69 -8.33
CA ALA A 62 -5.56 -3.13 -7.01
C ALA A 62 -6.27 -2.34 -5.92
N GLU A 63 -6.38 -1.02 -6.08
CA GLU A 63 -7.13 -0.16 -5.16
C GLU A 63 -8.62 -0.51 -5.12
N LYS A 64 -9.23 -0.83 -6.26
CA LYS A 64 -10.63 -1.28 -6.30
C LYS A 64 -10.81 -2.58 -5.51
N ILE A 65 -9.90 -3.54 -5.69
CA ILE A 65 -9.92 -4.81 -4.96
C ILE A 65 -9.70 -4.58 -3.46
N LEU A 66 -8.74 -3.72 -3.08
CA LEU A 66 -8.50 -3.36 -1.69
C LEU A 66 -9.77 -2.77 -1.05
N LYS A 67 -10.42 -1.81 -1.71
CA LYS A 67 -11.67 -1.22 -1.21
C LYS A 67 -12.76 -2.25 -0.97
N GLN A 68 -12.93 -3.19 -1.90
CA GLN A 68 -13.90 -4.27 -1.74
C GLN A 68 -13.54 -5.15 -0.53
N ARG A 69 -12.27 -5.59 -0.44
CA ARG A 69 -11.82 -6.45 0.65
C ARG A 69 -11.86 -5.77 2.02
N ILE A 70 -11.64 -4.46 2.11
CA ILE A 70 -11.81 -3.70 3.36
C ILE A 70 -13.27 -3.74 3.86
N LEU A 71 -14.25 -3.81 2.95
CA LEU A 71 -15.66 -3.94 3.34
C LEU A 71 -15.97 -5.36 3.85
N ASP A 72 -15.33 -6.36 3.24
CA ASP A 72 -15.63 -7.77 3.49
C ASP A 72 -14.80 -8.37 4.65
N GLU A 73 -13.61 -7.82 4.94
CA GLU A 73 -12.64 -8.37 5.90
C GLU A 73 -12.37 -7.38 7.05
N GLU A 74 -12.88 -7.71 8.25
CA GLU A 74 -12.74 -6.84 9.43
C GLU A 74 -11.28 -6.60 9.84
N ASP A 75 -10.43 -7.63 9.79
CA ASP A 75 -9.03 -7.52 10.17
C ASP A 75 -8.25 -6.62 9.21
N LEU A 76 -8.54 -6.74 7.91
CA LEU A 76 -7.95 -5.87 6.89
C LEU A 76 -8.40 -4.42 7.07
N ARG A 77 -9.67 -4.20 7.42
CA ARG A 77 -10.21 -2.87 7.74
C ARG A 77 -9.52 -2.25 8.95
N LYS A 78 -9.30 -3.04 10.02
CA LYS A 78 -8.57 -2.59 11.21
C LYS A 78 -7.12 -2.24 10.88
N LEU A 79 -6.43 -3.08 10.12
CA LEU A 79 -5.07 -2.84 9.68
C LEU A 79 -4.98 -1.56 8.82
N TRP A 80 -5.88 -1.40 7.86
CA TRP A 80 -5.96 -0.20 7.03
C TRP A 80 -6.17 1.07 7.86
N GLY A 81 -7.11 1.04 8.82
CA GLY A 81 -7.36 2.16 9.72
C GLY A 81 -6.16 2.52 10.60
N LYS A 82 -5.41 1.53 11.10
CA LYS A 82 -4.16 1.77 11.85
C LYS A 82 -3.12 2.50 10.98
N LEU A 83 -2.94 2.07 9.74
CA LEU A 83 -1.98 2.68 8.81
C LEU A 83 -2.36 4.12 8.45
N GLU A 84 -3.66 4.40 8.25
CA GLU A 84 -4.14 5.77 8.04
C GLU A 84 -3.89 6.64 9.28
N MET A 85 -4.13 6.12 10.49
CA MET A 85 -3.91 6.88 11.75
C MET A 85 -2.43 7.15 12.06
N LEU A 86 -1.53 6.18 11.80
CA LEU A 86 -0.09 6.35 12.02
C LEU A 86 0.50 7.49 11.16
N GLN A 87 -0.11 7.78 10.00
CA GLN A 87 0.33 8.85 9.11
C GLN A 87 -0.28 10.23 9.44
N ILE A 88 -1.33 10.29 10.28
CA ILE A 88 -1.94 11.56 10.73
C ILE A 88 -1.24 12.10 11.99
N SER A 89 -0.63 11.22 12.79
CA SER A 89 0.01 11.55 14.06
C SER A 89 1.51 11.90 13.95
N SER A 90 2.05 12.16 12.75
CA SER A 90 3.45 12.55 12.49
C SER A 90 3.59 13.94 11.88
#